data_AF-A0A0C9YEB4-F1
#
_entry.id   AF-A0A0C9YEB4-F1
#
_cell.length_a   1.000
_cell.length_b   1.000
_cell.length_c   1.000
_cell.angle_alpha   90.00
_cell.angle_beta   90.00
_cell.angle_gamma   90.00
#
_symmetry.space_group_name_H-M   'P 1'
#
loop_
_entity.id
_entity.type
_entity.pdbx_description
1 polymer ?
#
loop_
_entity_poly.entity_id
_entity_poly.type
_entity_poly.pdbx_seq_one_letter_code
_entity_poly.pdbx_strand_id
1 'polypeptide(L)'
;MEGEEVLSTKHASGSPKKPRKGRTSVPTAKGQVSLQAIHQIKEVGKQTHLRATKTRETYSRHIRQARSWLQSHFPVEGTPQILARTEDESDVYGDPGFKSAFVQVPNQCSDKALALYLSWRGFQENCSQSTIDGIRAAFKILWDEADSAIFRGDWHHNDARNRWEGNPVLSAEVSDIVASIRHKVSSQGAERTHSGAMKKEYMDRILAWSESQCSLQIPFQYVRLTMMGFQVLPPGEFLGKNVKLKITRHLQHLACGATAFTLWTRNYELVKLKRRDIYLDKTAVDGVFMKYLQGEEQSLTINDLNVYFEIHLKNRKGWQRKLDKGMKEADL
;
A
#
# COMPACT_ATOMS: atom_id res chain seq x y z
N MET A 1 8.10 -66.48 -44.14
CA MET A 1 8.86 -66.61 -42.89
C MET A 1 8.76 -65.26 -42.21
N GLU A 2 7.70 -65.10 -41.41
CA GLU A 2 7.77 -65.04 -39.93
C GLU A 2 8.42 -63.72 -39.47
N GLY A 3 7.86 -62.88 -38.62
CA GLY A 3 6.63 -62.91 -37.81
C GLY A 3 6.48 -61.53 -37.13
N GLU A 4 5.30 -61.27 -36.56
CA GLU A 4 4.90 -60.06 -35.84
C GLU A 4 5.77 -59.75 -34.61
N GLU A 5 5.91 -58.47 -34.22
CA GLU A 5 5.41 -58.00 -32.92
C GLU A 5 5.39 -56.46 -32.76
N VAL A 6 4.52 -56.05 -31.84
CA VAL A 6 3.94 -54.73 -31.54
C VAL A 6 4.88 -53.83 -30.70
N LEU A 7 4.69 -52.49 -30.77
CA LEU A 7 4.60 -51.51 -29.65
C LEU A 7 4.94 -50.09 -30.17
N SER A 8 4.03 -49.12 -30.22
CA SER A 8 3.33 -48.38 -29.14
C SER A 8 4.20 -47.41 -28.32
N THR A 9 3.97 -46.11 -28.60
CA THR A 9 3.94 -44.94 -27.69
C THR A 9 5.21 -44.22 -27.18
N LYS A 10 5.16 -42.90 -27.44
CA LYS A 10 5.41 -41.74 -26.54
C LYS A 10 6.84 -41.48 -26.06
N HIS A 11 7.51 -40.53 -26.71
CA HIS A 11 8.55 -39.71 -26.09
C HIS A 11 7.94 -38.45 -25.46
N ALA A 12 7.86 -38.43 -24.13
CA ALA A 12 7.76 -37.21 -23.33
C ALA A 12 9.12 -36.95 -22.66
N SER A 13 9.59 -35.72 -22.81
CA SER A 13 10.82 -35.20 -22.20
C SER A 13 10.66 -35.06 -20.69
N GLY A 14 11.55 -35.70 -19.93
CA GLY A 14 11.64 -35.59 -18.47
C GLY A 14 12.91 -34.87 -18.06
N SER A 15 12.78 -33.61 -17.65
CA SER A 15 13.84 -32.81 -17.02
C SER A 15 14.31 -33.41 -15.69
N PRO A 16 15.55 -33.15 -15.23
CA PRO A 16 16.15 -33.86 -14.11
C PRO A 16 15.51 -33.50 -12.76
N LYS A 17 15.07 -34.53 -12.03
CA LYS A 17 14.49 -34.43 -10.69
C LYS A 17 15.57 -33.99 -9.68
N LYS A 18 15.33 -32.87 -9.00
CA LYS A 18 16.07 -32.45 -7.79
C LYS A 18 15.92 -33.49 -6.67
N PRO A 19 16.96 -33.75 -5.85
CA PRO A 19 16.88 -34.71 -4.77
C PRO A 19 15.88 -34.26 -3.70
N ARG A 20 14.99 -35.17 -3.32
CA ARG A 20 14.06 -35.04 -2.19
C ARG A 20 14.89 -34.80 -0.91
N LYS A 21 14.75 -33.62 -0.31
CA LYS A 21 15.24 -33.34 1.04
C LYS A 21 14.58 -34.34 2.00
N GLY A 22 15.40 -35.18 2.63
CA GLY A 22 14.98 -36.11 3.66
C GLY A 22 14.20 -35.38 4.75
N ARG A 23 13.06 -35.95 5.11
CA ARG A 23 12.23 -35.49 6.22
C ARG A 23 12.94 -35.91 7.49
N THR A 24 13.67 -35.00 8.12
CA THR A 24 14.27 -35.23 9.43
C THR A 24 13.13 -35.50 10.42
N SER A 25 13.05 -36.73 10.91
CA SER A 25 12.15 -37.12 12.00
C SER A 25 12.46 -36.25 13.22
N VAL A 26 11.49 -35.45 13.63
CA VAL A 26 11.56 -34.67 14.88
C VAL A 26 11.50 -35.67 16.04
N PRO A 27 12.49 -35.71 16.94
CA PRO A 27 12.36 -36.45 18.19
C PRO A 27 11.25 -35.79 19.00
N THR A 28 10.20 -36.56 19.28
CA THR A 28 9.07 -36.11 20.08
C THR A 28 9.48 -36.16 21.55
N ALA A 29 10.20 -35.13 21.99
CA ALA A 29 10.32 -34.79 23.40
C ALA A 29 9.55 -33.48 23.59
N LYS A 30 8.32 -33.55 24.12
CA LYS A 30 7.58 -32.36 24.57
C LYS A 30 8.27 -31.83 25.84
N GLY A 31 9.46 -31.26 25.68
CA GLY A 31 10.04 -30.40 26.70
C GLY A 31 9.17 -29.16 26.83
N GLN A 32 8.76 -28.83 28.06
CA GLN A 32 8.07 -27.56 28.33
C GLN A 32 8.94 -26.41 27.81
N VAL A 33 8.41 -25.63 26.87
CA VAL A 33 9.05 -24.39 26.43
C VAL A 33 9.10 -23.45 27.63
N SER A 34 10.29 -22.94 27.95
CA SER A 34 10.45 -22.04 29.11
C SER A 34 9.62 -20.77 28.94
N LEU A 35 9.15 -20.19 30.05
CA LEU A 35 8.43 -18.90 30.03
C LEU A 35 9.24 -17.79 29.35
N GLN A 36 10.57 -17.82 29.47
CA GLN A 36 11.47 -16.89 28.79
C GLN A 36 11.45 -17.07 27.26
N ALA A 37 11.43 -18.32 26.78
CA ALA A 37 11.31 -18.61 25.36
C ALA A 37 9.93 -18.20 24.82
N ILE A 38 8.85 -18.41 25.59
CA ILE A 38 7.50 -17.91 25.24
C ILE A 38 7.49 -16.38 25.20
N HIS A 39 8.14 -15.70 26.15
CA HIS A 39 8.27 -14.24 26.16
C HIS A 39 9.00 -13.73 24.92
N GLN A 40 10.11 -14.37 24.54
CA GLN A 40 10.84 -14.03 23.32
C GLN A 40 9.99 -14.26 22.07
N ILE A 41 9.27 -15.38 21.98
CA ILE A 41 8.33 -15.64 20.86
C ILE A 41 7.25 -14.56 20.80
N LYS A 42 6.69 -14.14 21.95
CA LYS A 42 5.71 -13.05 22.03
C LYS A 42 6.29 -11.74 21.51
N GLU A 43 7.49 -11.35 21.97
CA GLU A 43 8.12 -10.10 21.52
C GLU A 43 8.55 -10.16 20.06
N VAL A 44 9.10 -11.28 19.58
CA VAL A 44 9.40 -11.49 18.15
C VAL A 44 8.11 -11.44 17.34
N GLY A 45 7.03 -12.08 17.78
CA GLY A 45 5.73 -12.03 17.11
C GLY A 45 5.16 -10.61 17.00
N LYS A 46 5.25 -9.81 18.08
CA LYS A 46 4.92 -8.38 18.05
C LYS A 46 5.82 -7.65 17.05
N GLN A 47 7.11 -7.92 17.08
CA GLN A 47 8.06 -7.35 16.13
C GLN A 47 7.89 -7.87 14.70
N THR A 48 7.26 -9.01 14.41
CA THR A 48 7.07 -9.43 13.01
C THR A 48 5.71 -8.97 12.48
N HIS A 49 4.68 -8.97 13.31
CA HIS A 49 3.30 -8.88 12.84
C HIS A 49 2.55 -7.62 13.27
N LEU A 50 2.99 -6.90 14.31
CA LEU A 50 2.27 -5.71 14.77
C LEU A 50 2.40 -4.53 13.79
N ARG A 51 3.55 -4.41 13.10
CA ARG A 51 3.80 -3.34 12.13
C ARG A 51 4.68 -3.84 10.99
N ALA A 52 4.40 -3.34 9.79
CA ALA A 52 5.23 -3.59 8.61
C ALA A 52 6.62 -2.96 8.76
N THR A 53 7.65 -3.64 8.25
CA THR A 53 9.06 -3.20 8.29
C THR A 53 9.24 -1.77 7.77
N LYS A 54 8.64 -1.46 6.61
CA LYS A 54 8.72 -0.12 5.99
C LYS A 54 8.14 0.99 6.89
N THR A 55 7.09 0.69 7.67
CA THR A 55 6.50 1.65 8.61
C THR A 55 7.48 1.93 9.76
N ARG A 56 8.15 0.90 10.28
CA ARG A 56 9.16 1.09 11.34
C ARG A 56 10.36 1.89 10.89
N GLU A 57 10.86 1.62 9.69
CA GLU A 57 11.96 2.41 9.12
C GLU A 57 11.57 3.88 8.97
N THR A 58 10.33 4.14 8.54
CA THR A 58 9.79 5.49 8.41
C THR A 58 9.66 6.18 9.77
N TYR A 59 9.12 5.51 10.78
CA TYR A 59 9.05 6.07 12.14
C TYR A 59 10.44 6.33 12.72
N SER A 60 11.36 5.38 12.59
CA SER A 60 12.75 5.54 13.04
C SER A 60 13.44 6.72 12.35
N ARG A 61 13.12 6.98 11.08
CA ARG A 61 13.61 8.16 10.35
C ARG A 61 13.06 9.44 10.94
N HIS A 62 11.75 9.53 11.24
CA HIS A 62 11.16 10.70 11.87
C HIS A 62 11.78 11.00 13.23
N ILE A 63 11.96 9.99 14.09
CA ILE A 63 12.59 10.17 15.40
C ILE A 63 14.05 10.65 15.26
N ARG A 64 14.83 10.06 14.36
CA ARG A 64 16.22 10.50 14.12
C ARG A 64 16.30 11.94 13.63
N GLN A 65 15.43 12.33 12.70
CA GLN A 65 15.35 13.71 12.20
C GLN A 65 15.00 14.69 13.32
N ALA A 66 14.03 14.35 14.16
CA ALA A 66 13.63 15.18 15.29
C ALA A 66 14.75 15.34 16.32
N ARG A 67 15.45 14.25 16.66
CA ARG A 67 16.62 14.28 17.55
C ARG A 67 17.74 15.14 16.99
N SER A 68 18.07 14.96 15.71
CA SER A 68 19.11 15.75 15.04
C SER A 68 18.76 17.23 15.00
N TRP A 69 17.50 17.57 14.72
CA TRP A 69 17.02 18.94 14.74
C TRP A 69 17.16 19.54 16.14
N LEU A 70 16.68 18.84 17.18
CA LEU A 70 16.75 19.32 18.55
C LEU A 70 18.20 19.56 18.98
N GLN A 71 19.10 18.61 18.68
CA GLN A 71 20.52 18.73 18.98
C GLN A 71 21.20 19.90 18.26
N SER A 72 20.77 20.26 17.05
CA SER A 72 21.37 21.38 16.30
C SER A 72 21.14 22.76 16.94
N HIS A 73 20.18 22.87 17.86
CA HIS A 73 19.90 24.12 18.59
C HIS A 73 20.69 24.26 19.90
N PHE A 74 21.44 23.23 20.30
CA PHE A 74 22.31 23.29 21.47
C PHE A 74 23.77 23.31 21.04
N PRO A 75 24.59 24.24 21.54
CA PRO A 75 26.01 24.25 21.22
C PRO A 75 26.65 22.92 21.64
N VAL A 76 27.62 22.49 20.82
CA VAL A 76 28.59 21.47 21.24
C VAL A 76 29.35 22.05 22.44
N GLU A 77 29.53 21.27 23.50
CA GLU A 77 30.17 21.72 24.74
C GLU A 77 31.47 22.50 24.43
N GLY A 78 31.50 23.79 24.77
CA GLY A 78 32.67 24.67 24.55
C GLY A 78 32.42 25.96 23.75
N THR A 79 31.27 26.14 23.10
CA THR A 79 30.97 27.38 22.34
C THR A 79 29.94 28.23 23.06
N PRO A 80 30.26 29.47 23.49
CA PRO A 80 29.24 30.37 24.01
C PRO A 80 28.49 31.00 22.83
N GLN A 81 27.15 31.02 22.87
CA GLN A 81 26.36 32.23 22.51
C GLN A 81 24.84 32.08 22.70
N ILE A 82 24.28 33.15 23.27
CA ILE A 82 23.06 33.91 22.89
C ILE A 82 21.87 33.05 22.45
N LEU A 83 21.26 32.32 23.38
CA LEU A 83 19.80 32.37 23.42
C LEU A 83 19.46 33.69 24.09
N ALA A 84 18.83 34.59 23.35
CA ALA A 84 18.32 35.84 23.89
C ALA A 84 17.43 35.48 25.07
N ARG A 85 17.93 35.70 26.29
CA ARG A 85 17.15 35.58 27.51
C ARG A 85 16.09 36.67 27.46
N THR A 86 14.90 36.33 27.02
CA THR A 86 13.72 37.08 27.40
C THR A 86 13.49 36.79 28.88
N GLU A 87 13.50 37.84 29.70
CA GLU A 87 13.34 37.82 31.15
C GLU A 87 11.91 37.41 31.57
N ASP A 88 11.49 36.21 31.20
CA ASP A 88 10.21 35.64 31.60
C ASP A 88 10.46 34.35 32.39
N GLU A 89 10.01 34.32 33.66
CA GLU A 89 10.39 33.35 34.70
C GLU A 89 9.88 31.90 34.49
N SER A 90 9.48 31.55 33.26
CA SER A 90 9.00 30.21 32.88
C SER A 90 9.67 29.73 31.58
N ASP A 91 10.96 30.01 31.39
CA ASP A 91 11.70 29.54 30.21
C ASP A 91 11.97 28.03 30.28
N VAL A 92 10.95 27.24 29.95
CA VAL A 92 11.03 25.77 29.86
C VAL A 92 12.04 25.33 28.79
N TYR A 93 12.45 26.23 27.90
CA TYR A 93 13.49 25.99 26.91
C TYR A 93 14.91 26.07 27.48
N GLY A 94 15.07 26.67 28.65
CA GLY A 94 16.30 26.66 29.44
C GLY A 94 16.48 25.40 30.32
N ASP A 95 15.49 24.51 30.38
CA ASP A 95 15.56 23.27 31.15
C ASP A 95 16.67 22.34 30.58
N PRO A 96 17.63 21.88 31.40
CA PRO A 96 18.68 20.95 30.95
C PRO A 96 18.13 19.67 30.30
N GLY A 97 16.96 19.22 30.75
CA GLY A 97 16.22 18.08 30.22
C GLY A 97 15.68 18.30 28.81
N PHE A 98 15.52 19.55 28.37
CA PHE A 98 14.97 19.89 27.05
C PHE A 98 15.83 19.33 25.90
N LYS A 99 17.17 19.41 26.01
CA LYS A 99 18.11 18.82 25.02
C LYS A 99 17.91 17.31 24.83
N SER A 100 17.38 16.64 25.86
CA SER A 100 17.13 15.19 25.87
C SER A 100 15.65 14.82 25.72
N ALA A 101 14.77 15.77 25.38
CA ALA A 101 13.32 15.58 25.37
C ALA A 101 12.81 14.47 24.41
N PHE A 102 13.61 14.06 23.43
CA PHE A 102 13.25 13.01 22.45
C PHE A 102 13.92 11.65 22.72
N VAL A 103 14.38 11.38 23.94
CA VAL A 103 14.88 10.05 24.34
C VAL A 103 13.74 9.03 24.47
N GLN A 104 14.09 7.77 24.72
CA GLN A 104 13.14 6.65 24.77
C GLN A 104 12.11 6.81 25.91
N VAL A 105 12.54 7.35 27.04
CA VAL A 105 11.67 7.65 28.19
C VAL A 105 11.36 9.14 28.16
N PRO A 106 10.09 9.56 28.05
CA PRO A 106 9.76 10.98 28.00
C PRO A 106 10.05 11.67 29.34
N ASN A 107 10.36 12.96 29.28
CA ASN A 107 10.55 13.83 30.44
C ASN A 107 9.54 14.99 30.40
N GLN A 108 9.60 15.88 31.39
CA GLN A 108 8.66 17.01 31.52
C GLN A 108 8.67 18.02 30.37
N CYS A 109 9.69 17.97 29.49
CA CYS A 109 9.82 18.84 28.33
C CYS A 109 9.41 18.15 27.03
N SER A 110 9.10 16.84 27.04
CA SER A 110 8.88 16.05 25.83
C SER A 110 7.71 16.52 24.97
N ASP A 111 6.62 16.97 25.59
CA ASP A 111 5.46 17.54 24.90
C ASP A 111 5.78 18.89 24.25
N LYS A 112 6.38 19.82 25.01
CA LYS A 112 6.80 21.15 24.53
C LYS A 112 7.82 21.06 23.40
N ALA A 113 8.83 20.21 23.56
CA ALA A 113 9.82 19.97 22.51
C ALA A 113 9.17 19.41 21.24
N LEU A 114 8.21 18.48 21.39
CA LEU A 114 7.49 17.92 20.25
C LEU A 114 6.59 18.97 19.59
N ALA A 115 5.87 19.78 20.37
CA ALA A 115 5.04 20.86 19.88
C ALA A 115 5.85 21.88 19.06
N LEU A 116 7.03 22.27 19.55
CA LEU A 116 7.96 23.12 18.81
C LEU A 116 8.46 22.45 17.52
N TYR A 117 8.85 21.17 17.58
CA TYR A 117 9.30 20.46 16.39
C TYR A 117 8.21 20.37 15.33
N LEU A 118 6.98 20.00 15.72
CA LEU A 118 5.84 19.94 14.81
C LEU A 118 5.51 21.32 14.25
N SER A 119 5.62 22.38 15.05
CA SER A 119 5.45 23.76 14.61
C SER A 119 6.48 24.14 13.54
N TRP A 120 7.76 23.82 13.76
CA TRP A 120 8.80 24.03 12.76
C TRP A 120 8.53 23.24 11.47
N ARG A 121 8.19 21.94 11.58
CA ARG A 121 7.86 21.11 10.40
C ARG A 121 6.63 21.64 9.64
N GLY A 122 5.56 22.01 10.34
CA GLY A 122 4.28 22.38 9.74
C GLY A 122 4.21 23.83 9.27
N PHE A 123 4.74 24.77 10.07
CA PHE A 123 4.69 26.19 9.76
C PHE A 123 5.86 26.66 8.92
N GLN A 124 7.10 26.28 9.29
CA GLN A 124 8.32 26.73 8.61
C GLN A 124 8.66 25.88 7.38
N GLU A 125 8.73 24.55 7.52
CA GLU A 125 9.04 23.67 6.38
C GLU A 125 7.83 23.37 5.48
N ASN A 126 6.63 23.81 5.84
CA ASN A 126 5.38 23.56 5.10
C ASN A 126 5.13 22.06 4.84
N CYS A 127 5.48 21.19 5.79
CA CYS A 127 5.21 19.76 5.68
C CYS A 127 3.70 19.47 5.58
N SER A 128 3.32 18.49 4.76
CA SER A 128 1.94 18.05 4.63
C SER A 128 1.36 17.51 5.94
N GLN A 129 0.02 17.54 6.09
CA GLN A 129 -0.67 16.94 7.24
C GLN A 129 -0.30 15.46 7.43
N SER A 130 -0.15 14.70 6.34
CA SER A 130 0.23 13.29 6.41
C SER A 130 1.63 13.06 7.00
N THR A 131 2.56 14.00 6.77
CA THR A 131 3.90 13.97 7.34
C THR A 131 3.83 14.26 8.84
N ILE A 132 3.05 15.26 9.24
CA ILE A 132 2.84 15.64 10.64
C ILE A 132 2.20 14.48 11.42
N ASP A 133 1.15 13.85 10.89
CA ASP A 133 0.52 12.67 11.49
C ASP A 133 1.50 11.49 11.57
N GLY A 134 2.37 11.33 10.57
CA GLY A 134 3.43 10.32 10.56
C GLY A 134 4.47 10.51 11.67
N ILE A 135 4.92 11.76 11.90
CA ILE A 135 5.82 12.12 13.00
C ILE A 135 5.13 11.88 14.34
N ARG A 136 3.89 12.36 14.49
CA ARG A 136 3.08 12.19 15.70
C ARG A 136 2.93 10.70 16.05
N ALA A 137 2.58 9.87 15.07
CA ALA A 137 2.46 8.42 15.27
C ALA A 137 3.79 7.77 15.65
N ALA A 138 4.91 8.20 15.07
CA ALA A 138 6.24 7.70 15.41
C ALA A 138 6.59 7.97 16.88
N PHE A 139 6.36 9.19 17.37
CA PHE A 139 6.59 9.54 18.78
C PHE A 139 5.62 8.84 19.73
N LYS A 140 4.36 8.68 19.33
CA LYS A 140 3.38 7.98 20.15
C LYS A 140 3.86 6.56 20.41
N ILE A 141 4.30 5.88 19.35
CA ILE A 141 4.85 4.53 19.43
C ILE A 141 6.12 4.47 20.26
N LEU A 142 7.04 5.42 20.06
CA LEU A 142 8.30 5.49 20.82
C LEU A 142 8.02 5.44 22.32
N TRP A 143 7.09 6.27 22.81
CA TRP A 143 6.80 6.39 24.23
C TRP A 143 5.80 5.35 24.75
N ASP A 144 4.84 4.86 23.94
CA ASP A 144 3.96 3.73 24.30
C ASP A 144 4.75 2.41 24.53
N GLU A 145 5.93 2.30 23.90
CA GLU A 145 6.87 1.18 23.99
C GLU A 145 8.03 1.43 24.97
N ALA A 146 8.09 2.60 25.62
CA ALA A 146 8.98 2.80 26.76
C ALA A 146 8.65 1.77 27.86
N ASP A 147 9.65 1.38 28.65
CA ASP A 147 9.69 0.14 29.48
C ASP A 147 8.70 0.11 30.66
N SER A 148 7.66 0.94 30.63
CA SER A 148 6.61 0.99 31.63
C SER A 148 5.28 1.36 31.00
N ALA A 149 4.20 0.75 31.48
CA ALA A 149 2.83 1.14 31.11
C ALA A 149 2.47 2.57 31.55
N ILE A 150 3.37 3.25 32.28
CA ILE A 150 3.22 4.60 32.84
C ILE A 150 3.00 5.64 31.73
N PHE A 151 3.62 5.46 30.57
CA PHE A 151 3.57 6.45 29.49
C PHE A 151 2.45 6.19 28.47
N ARG A 152 1.38 5.51 28.90
CA ARG A 152 0.18 5.27 28.07
C ARG A 152 -0.99 6.07 28.63
N GLY A 153 -1.76 6.68 27.73
CA GLY A 153 -2.89 7.52 28.10
C GLY A 153 -2.54 9.01 28.09
N ASP A 154 -3.42 9.82 28.65
CA ASP A 154 -3.33 11.28 28.58
C ASP A 154 -2.14 11.81 29.39
N TRP A 155 -1.40 12.75 28.81
CA TRP A 155 -0.22 13.34 29.41
C TRP A 155 -0.60 14.26 30.57
N HIS A 156 -0.08 14.00 31.77
CA HIS A 156 -0.34 14.82 32.95
C HIS A 156 0.77 14.65 34.00
N HIS A 157 0.89 15.64 34.89
CA HIS A 157 1.70 15.51 36.09
C HIS A 157 0.88 14.80 37.18
N ASN A 158 1.44 13.75 37.77
CA ASN A 158 0.85 13.05 38.90
C ASN A 158 1.50 13.56 40.19
N ASP A 159 0.82 14.49 40.88
CA ASP A 159 1.33 15.13 42.09
C ASP A 159 1.63 14.14 43.22
N ALA A 160 0.78 13.11 43.39
CA ALA A 160 0.94 12.11 44.44
C ALA A 160 2.21 11.27 44.27
N ARG A 161 2.68 11.09 43.03
CA ARG A 161 3.91 10.36 42.70
C ARG A 161 5.07 11.27 42.30
N ASN A 162 4.81 12.58 42.26
CA ASN A 162 5.71 13.64 41.81
C ASN A 162 6.41 13.29 40.48
N ARG A 163 5.64 12.86 39.48
CA ARG A 163 6.17 12.47 38.17
C ARG A 163 5.16 12.68 37.04
N TRP A 164 5.66 12.82 35.82
CA TRP A 164 4.84 12.83 34.63
C TRP A 164 4.41 11.42 34.20
N GLU A 165 3.12 11.27 33.86
CA GLU A 165 2.51 10.03 33.38
C GLU A 165 1.74 10.30 32.08
N GLY A 166 1.48 9.24 31.30
CA GLY A 166 0.85 9.33 29.98
C GLY A 166 1.83 9.57 28.84
N ASN A 167 1.30 9.76 27.62
CA ASN A 167 2.09 9.92 26.42
C ASN A 167 2.15 11.39 26.00
N PRO A 168 3.32 12.04 25.90
CA PRO A 168 3.41 13.47 25.55
C PRO A 168 2.76 13.84 24.21
N VAL A 169 2.59 12.89 23.29
CA VAL A 169 1.83 13.09 22.02
C VAL A 169 0.34 13.42 22.25
N LEU A 170 -0.17 13.06 23.42
CA LEU A 170 -1.55 13.27 23.83
C LEU A 170 -1.70 14.51 24.74
N SER A 171 -0.68 15.36 24.85
CA SER A 171 -0.84 16.64 25.54
C SER A 171 -1.77 17.59 24.77
N ALA A 172 -2.36 18.54 25.49
CA ALA A 172 -3.18 19.60 24.90
C ALA A 172 -2.35 20.43 23.90
N GLU A 173 -1.14 20.82 24.28
CA GLU A 173 -0.25 21.64 23.45
C GLU A 173 0.07 20.99 22.09
N VAL A 174 0.45 19.70 22.09
CA VAL A 174 0.70 18.97 20.84
C VAL A 174 -0.58 18.86 19.99
N SER A 175 -1.73 18.67 20.64
CA SER A 175 -3.02 18.58 19.95
C SER A 175 -3.42 19.90 19.28
N ASP A 176 -3.21 21.03 19.97
CA ASP A 176 -3.51 22.36 19.47
C ASP A 176 -2.63 22.75 18.28
N ILE A 177 -1.33 22.44 18.35
CA ILE A 177 -0.41 22.64 17.22
C ILE A 177 -0.81 21.79 16.02
N VAL A 178 -1.13 20.51 16.21
CA VAL A 178 -1.56 19.64 15.11
C VAL A 178 -2.87 20.12 14.49
N ALA A 179 -3.82 20.59 15.30
CA ALA A 179 -5.07 21.19 14.82
C ALA A 179 -4.78 22.46 14.01
N SER A 180 -3.91 23.33 14.50
CA SER A 180 -3.53 24.58 13.83
C SER A 180 -2.84 24.33 12.48
N ILE A 181 -1.93 23.36 12.41
CA ILE A 181 -1.29 22.95 11.15
C ILE A 181 -2.34 22.38 10.19
N ARG A 182 -3.28 21.58 10.67
CA ARG A 182 -4.38 21.05 9.85
C ARG A 182 -5.24 22.17 9.27
N HIS A 183 -5.58 23.17 10.07
CA HIS A 183 -6.33 24.34 9.61
C HIS A 183 -5.56 25.14 8.55
N LYS A 184 -4.25 25.37 8.74
CA LYS A 184 -3.38 25.99 7.72
C LYS A 184 -3.38 25.20 6.41
N VAL A 185 -3.15 23.88 6.47
CA VAL A 185 -3.10 23.02 5.27
C VAL A 185 -4.46 23.02 4.55
N SER A 186 -5.56 23.09 5.30
CA SER A 186 -6.90 23.15 4.73
C SER A 186 -7.21 24.50 4.09
N SER A 187 -6.82 25.61 4.73
CA SER A 187 -7.09 26.98 4.25
C SER A 187 -6.24 27.36 3.03
N GLN A 188 -5.03 26.83 2.92
CA GLN A 188 -4.17 27.00 1.75
C GLN A 188 -4.66 26.22 0.52
N GLY A 189 -5.81 25.54 0.63
CA GLY A 189 -6.39 24.77 -0.46
C GLY A 189 -5.44 23.66 -0.87
N ALA A 190 -5.14 22.74 0.05
CA ALA A 190 -4.27 21.60 -0.21
C ALA A 190 -4.57 21.01 -1.58
N GLU A 191 -3.67 21.28 -2.54
CA GLU A 191 -3.81 20.76 -3.88
C GLU A 191 -3.89 19.24 -3.75
N ARG A 192 -4.94 18.67 -4.32
CA ARG A 192 -5.26 17.27 -4.12
C ARG A 192 -4.16 16.44 -4.78
N THR A 193 -3.14 16.05 -4.00
CA THR A 193 -1.97 15.30 -4.49
C THR A 193 -2.29 13.84 -4.81
N HIS A 194 -3.45 13.33 -4.38
CA HIS A 194 -3.94 12.06 -4.88
C HIS A 194 -4.66 12.24 -6.20
N SER A 195 -4.31 11.40 -7.17
CA SER A 195 -5.05 11.26 -8.41
C SER A 195 -6.54 11.10 -8.07
N GLY A 196 -7.37 11.96 -8.64
CA GLY A 196 -8.82 11.84 -8.55
C GLY A 196 -9.30 10.51 -9.14
N ALA A 197 -10.54 10.15 -8.83
CA ALA A 197 -11.19 9.07 -9.56
C ALA A 197 -11.18 9.42 -11.06
N MET A 198 -10.77 8.47 -11.89
CA MET A 198 -10.82 8.63 -13.33
C MET A 198 -12.27 8.88 -13.73
N LYS A 199 -12.53 9.96 -14.46
CA LYS A 199 -13.86 10.29 -14.97
C LYS A 199 -14.10 9.60 -16.31
N LYS A 200 -15.36 9.38 -16.67
CA LYS A 200 -15.74 8.80 -17.96
C LYS A 200 -15.16 9.63 -19.12
N GLU A 201 -15.28 10.96 -19.03
CA GLU A 201 -14.75 11.86 -20.07
C GLU A 201 -13.24 11.70 -20.30
N TYR A 202 -12.47 11.37 -19.26
CA TYR A 202 -11.04 11.08 -19.41
C TYR A 202 -10.80 9.71 -20.05
N MET A 203 -11.58 8.70 -19.69
CA MET A 203 -11.50 7.39 -20.33
C MET A 203 -11.86 7.47 -21.81
N ASP A 204 -12.93 8.21 -22.17
CA ASP A 204 -13.33 8.46 -23.56
C ASP A 204 -12.19 9.12 -24.35
N ARG A 205 -11.49 10.11 -23.76
CA ARG A 205 -10.32 10.74 -24.37
C ARG A 205 -9.15 9.77 -24.55
N ILE A 206 -8.90 8.89 -23.59
CA ILE A 206 -7.85 7.85 -23.68
C ILE A 206 -8.18 6.87 -24.81
N LEU A 207 -9.45 6.45 -24.93
CA LEU A 207 -9.91 5.56 -26.00
C LEU A 207 -9.74 6.22 -27.37
N ALA A 208 -10.24 7.45 -27.54
CA ALA A 208 -10.13 8.19 -28.79
C ALA A 208 -8.66 8.46 -29.18
N TRP A 209 -7.82 8.82 -28.20
CA TRP A 209 -6.38 8.95 -28.42
C TRP A 209 -5.76 7.63 -28.85
N SER A 210 -6.07 6.53 -28.18
CA SER A 210 -5.50 5.23 -28.52
C SER A 210 -5.90 4.78 -29.93
N GLU A 211 -7.14 5.02 -30.34
CA GLU A 211 -7.64 4.74 -31.69
C GLU A 211 -6.91 5.58 -32.74
N SER A 212 -6.64 6.86 -32.45
CA SER A 212 -5.85 7.73 -33.33
C SER A 212 -4.38 7.27 -33.50
N GLN A 213 -3.81 6.65 -32.47
CA GLN A 213 -2.42 6.20 -32.48
C GLN A 213 -2.24 4.83 -33.14
N CYS A 214 -3.25 3.99 -33.00
CA CYS A 214 -3.23 2.60 -33.43
C CYS A 214 -4.66 2.20 -33.79
N SER A 215 -4.94 2.07 -35.10
CA SER A 215 -6.24 1.58 -35.55
C SER A 215 -6.53 0.23 -34.94
N LEU A 216 -7.56 0.17 -34.09
CA LEU A 216 -8.01 -1.06 -33.45
C LEU A 216 -8.61 -2.03 -34.47
N GLN A 217 -8.92 -1.57 -35.68
CA GLN A 217 -9.40 -2.41 -36.78
C GLN A 217 -8.41 -3.52 -37.14
N ILE A 218 -7.10 -3.22 -37.10
CA ILE A 218 -6.05 -4.21 -37.42
C ILE A 218 -6.11 -5.40 -36.45
N PRO A 219 -5.98 -5.22 -35.11
CA PRO A 219 -6.10 -6.36 -34.19
C PRO A 219 -7.47 -7.03 -34.25
N PHE A 220 -8.57 -6.30 -34.48
CA PHE A 220 -9.89 -6.92 -34.67
C PHE A 220 -9.91 -7.84 -35.89
N GLN A 221 -9.37 -7.41 -37.02
CA GLN A 221 -9.28 -8.22 -38.22
C GLN A 221 -8.43 -9.47 -38.01
N TYR A 222 -7.32 -9.36 -37.27
CA TYR A 222 -6.51 -10.52 -36.87
C TYR A 222 -7.29 -11.52 -36.02
N VAL A 223 -8.05 -11.05 -35.03
CA VAL A 223 -8.91 -11.91 -34.21
C VAL A 223 -9.99 -12.58 -35.07
N ARG A 224 -10.65 -11.84 -35.96
CA ARG A 224 -11.64 -12.35 -36.91
C ARG A 224 -11.06 -13.49 -37.76
N LEU A 225 -9.92 -13.26 -38.41
CA LEU A 225 -9.26 -14.26 -39.26
C LEU A 225 -8.87 -15.52 -38.47
N THR A 226 -8.28 -15.34 -37.28
CA THR A 226 -7.85 -16.46 -36.42
C THR A 226 -9.05 -17.32 -36.00
N MET A 227 -10.17 -16.69 -35.64
CA MET A 227 -11.37 -17.40 -35.20
C MET A 227 -12.12 -18.09 -36.34
N MET A 228 -12.06 -17.55 -37.56
CA MET A 228 -12.56 -18.21 -38.77
C MET A 228 -11.68 -19.41 -39.22
N GLY A 229 -10.64 -19.76 -38.45
CA GLY A 229 -9.78 -20.90 -38.72
C GLY A 229 -8.68 -20.62 -39.76
N PHE A 230 -8.52 -19.37 -40.20
CA PHE A 230 -7.42 -19.00 -41.09
C PHE A 230 -6.11 -18.99 -40.29
N GLN A 231 -5.24 -19.99 -40.53
CA GLN A 231 -3.91 -20.06 -39.92
C GLN A 231 -2.89 -19.12 -40.59
N VAL A 232 -3.19 -18.64 -41.79
CA VAL A 232 -2.27 -17.85 -42.62
C VAL A 232 -2.95 -16.53 -42.96
N LEU A 233 -2.29 -15.42 -42.64
CA LEU A 233 -2.73 -14.10 -43.10
C LEU A 233 -2.79 -14.06 -44.63
N PRO A 234 -3.63 -13.20 -45.23
CA PRO A 234 -3.53 -12.88 -46.65
C PRO A 234 -2.06 -12.66 -47.02
N PRO A 235 -1.54 -13.33 -48.07
CA PRO A 235 -0.15 -13.19 -48.46
C PRO A 235 0.15 -11.72 -48.82
N GLY A 236 0.93 -11.02 -47.99
CA GLY A 236 1.33 -9.63 -48.26
C GLY A 236 1.49 -8.73 -47.04
N GLU A 237 0.83 -9.02 -45.91
CA GLU A 237 0.85 -8.12 -44.73
C GLU A 237 1.39 -8.80 -43.47
N PHE A 238 2.67 -9.18 -43.48
CA PHE A 238 3.35 -9.41 -42.20
C PHE A 238 3.45 -8.07 -41.47
N LEU A 239 2.61 -7.87 -40.45
CA LEU A 239 2.77 -6.75 -39.53
C LEU A 239 4.21 -6.74 -39.02
N GLY A 240 4.96 -5.70 -39.37
CA GLY A 240 6.33 -5.52 -38.91
C GLY A 240 6.40 -5.61 -37.39
N LYS A 241 7.51 -6.13 -36.85
CA LYS A 241 7.72 -6.33 -35.40
C LYS A 241 7.38 -5.08 -34.58
N ASN A 242 7.72 -3.90 -35.09
CA ASN A 242 7.45 -2.61 -34.45
C ASN A 242 5.94 -2.30 -34.37
N VAL A 243 5.18 -2.61 -35.42
CA VAL A 243 3.73 -2.40 -35.44
C VAL A 243 3.04 -3.36 -34.47
N LYS A 244 3.43 -4.64 -34.45
CA LYS A 244 2.93 -5.62 -33.48
C LYS A 244 3.18 -5.19 -32.03
N LEU A 245 4.39 -4.70 -31.75
CA LEU A 245 4.74 -4.21 -30.42
C LEU A 245 3.92 -2.97 -30.03
N LYS A 246 3.71 -2.04 -30.98
CA LYS A 246 2.86 -0.86 -30.76
C LYS A 246 1.42 -1.28 -30.44
N ILE A 247 0.80 -2.11 -31.28
CA ILE A 247 -0.56 -2.64 -31.06
C ILE A 247 -0.67 -3.30 -29.69
N THR A 248 0.27 -4.20 -29.36
CA THR A 248 0.25 -4.93 -28.07
C THR A 248 0.30 -3.98 -26.87
N ARG A 249 1.16 -2.96 -26.91
CA ARG A 249 1.26 -1.96 -25.83
C ARG A 249 -0.03 -1.15 -25.68
N HIS A 250 -0.64 -0.73 -26.79
CA HIS A 250 -1.92 -0.02 -26.76
C HIS A 250 -3.03 -0.89 -26.19
N LEU A 251 -3.19 -2.12 -26.68
CA LEU A 251 -4.19 -3.06 -26.16
C LEU A 251 -3.98 -3.37 -24.67
N GLN A 252 -2.74 -3.55 -24.24
CA GLN A 252 -2.43 -3.76 -22.83
C GLN A 252 -2.80 -2.55 -21.97
N HIS A 253 -2.50 -1.33 -22.45
CA HIS A 253 -2.87 -0.10 -21.74
C HIS A 253 -4.39 0.07 -21.67
N LEU A 254 -5.11 -0.15 -22.78
CA LEU A 254 -6.56 -0.05 -22.84
C LEU A 254 -7.24 -1.10 -21.94
N ALA A 255 -6.80 -2.36 -22.00
CA ALA A 255 -7.32 -3.41 -21.14
C ALA A 255 -7.09 -3.07 -19.67
N CYS A 256 -5.89 -2.57 -19.31
CA CYS A 256 -5.57 -2.14 -17.96
C CYS A 256 -6.44 -0.94 -17.52
N GLY A 257 -6.49 0.12 -18.32
CA GLY A 257 -7.24 1.35 -18.01
C GLY A 257 -8.74 1.12 -17.92
N ALA A 258 -9.33 0.42 -18.90
CA ALA A 258 -10.75 0.09 -18.91
C ALA A 258 -11.12 -0.82 -17.74
N THR A 259 -10.32 -1.85 -17.45
CA THR A 259 -10.57 -2.72 -16.28
C THR A 259 -10.46 -1.95 -14.98
N ALA A 260 -9.44 -1.08 -14.85
CA ALA A 260 -9.27 -0.23 -13.68
C ALA A 260 -10.47 0.70 -13.47
N PHE A 261 -10.95 1.32 -14.55
CA PHE A 261 -12.09 2.22 -14.55
C PHE A 261 -13.38 1.50 -14.23
N THR A 262 -13.67 0.37 -14.88
CA THR A 262 -14.92 -0.39 -14.69
C THR A 262 -14.99 -1.03 -13.30
N LEU A 263 -13.89 -1.60 -12.80
CA LEU A 263 -13.86 -2.27 -11.49
C LEU A 263 -13.46 -1.35 -10.34
N TRP A 264 -13.07 -0.12 -10.65
CA TRP A 264 -12.54 0.89 -9.72
C TRP A 264 -11.24 0.47 -9.02
N THR A 265 -10.51 -0.51 -9.56
CA THR A 265 -9.38 -1.17 -8.88
C THR A 265 -8.20 -0.24 -8.72
N ARG A 266 -7.46 -0.38 -7.62
CA ARG A 266 -6.16 0.28 -7.47
C ARG A 266 -5.11 -0.41 -8.34
N ASN A 267 -4.06 0.32 -8.73
CA ASN A 267 -2.97 -0.24 -9.55
C ASN A 267 -2.41 -1.57 -9.01
N TYR A 268 -2.18 -1.67 -7.69
CA TYR A 268 -1.65 -2.90 -7.09
C TYR A 268 -2.65 -4.07 -7.04
N GLU A 269 -3.96 -3.78 -7.10
CA GLU A 269 -5.02 -4.79 -7.16
C GLU A 269 -5.06 -5.35 -8.59
N LEU A 270 -5.03 -4.46 -9.58
CA LEU A 270 -5.11 -4.82 -10.99
C LEU A 270 -3.91 -5.63 -11.47
N VAL A 271 -2.68 -5.27 -11.09
CA VAL A 271 -1.47 -6.06 -11.47
C VAL A 271 -1.44 -7.47 -10.86
N LYS A 272 -2.29 -7.74 -9.87
CA LYS A 272 -2.43 -9.07 -9.26
C LYS A 272 -3.56 -9.89 -9.86
N LEU A 273 -4.40 -9.29 -10.71
CA LEU A 273 -5.50 -9.98 -11.38
C LEU A 273 -4.94 -11.07 -12.30
N LYS A 274 -5.41 -12.31 -12.12
CA LYS A 274 -5.03 -13.46 -12.94
C LYS A 274 -6.24 -13.95 -13.72
N ARG A 275 -5.98 -14.68 -14.81
CA ARG A 275 -7.03 -15.32 -15.61
C ARG A 275 -8.02 -16.16 -14.77
N ARG A 276 -7.53 -16.88 -13.77
CA ARG A 276 -8.35 -17.72 -12.87
C ARG A 276 -9.31 -16.93 -11.97
N ASP A 277 -9.12 -15.61 -11.88
CA ASP A 277 -9.94 -14.72 -11.04
C ASP A 277 -11.12 -14.14 -11.85
N ILE A 278 -11.23 -14.47 -13.15
CA ILE A 278 -12.29 -14.04 -14.05
C ILE A 278 -13.15 -15.25 -14.42
N TYR A 279 -14.45 -15.19 -14.12
CA TYR A 279 -15.42 -16.23 -14.48
C TYR A 279 -16.20 -15.75 -15.70
N LEU A 280 -16.00 -16.43 -16.82
CA LEU A 280 -16.71 -16.17 -18.06
C LEU A 280 -17.74 -17.28 -18.26
N ASP A 281 -19.01 -16.93 -18.42
CA ASP A 281 -19.96 -17.81 -19.12
C ASP A 281 -19.52 -17.86 -20.58
N LYS A 282 -18.70 -18.85 -20.90
CA LYS A 282 -18.10 -18.98 -22.23
C LYS A 282 -19.18 -19.07 -23.31
N THR A 283 -20.28 -19.76 -23.05
CA THR A 283 -21.32 -19.96 -24.06
C THR A 283 -22.02 -18.66 -24.44
N ALA A 284 -22.41 -17.85 -23.46
CA ALA A 284 -23.06 -16.56 -23.73
C ALA A 284 -22.07 -15.53 -24.28
N VAL A 285 -20.90 -15.41 -23.67
CA VAL A 285 -19.88 -14.42 -24.07
C VAL A 285 -19.31 -14.73 -25.45
N ASP A 286 -19.01 -16.00 -25.75
CA ASP A 286 -18.51 -16.39 -27.07
C ASP A 286 -19.58 -16.12 -28.14
N GLY A 287 -20.86 -16.36 -27.86
CA GLY A 287 -21.95 -16.06 -28.80
C GLY A 287 -22.04 -14.57 -29.17
N VAL A 288 -22.00 -13.68 -28.18
CA VAL A 288 -22.02 -12.22 -28.41
C VAL A 288 -20.74 -11.76 -29.09
N PHE A 289 -19.60 -12.27 -28.65
CA PHE A 289 -18.30 -11.94 -29.23
C PHE A 289 -18.23 -12.35 -30.71
N MET A 290 -18.78 -13.51 -31.06
CA MET A 290 -18.84 -13.98 -32.45
C MET A 290 -19.66 -13.04 -33.34
N LYS A 291 -20.82 -12.55 -32.88
CA LYS A 291 -21.63 -11.57 -33.62
C LYS A 291 -20.86 -10.26 -33.86
N TYR A 292 -20.16 -9.74 -32.84
CA TYR A 292 -19.28 -8.57 -32.98
C TYR A 292 -18.16 -8.80 -34.01
N LEU A 293 -17.55 -9.99 -34.00
CA LEU A 293 -16.52 -10.35 -34.96
C LEU A 293 -17.05 -10.54 -36.38
N GLN A 294 -18.32 -10.91 -36.54
CA GLN A 294 -18.95 -11.02 -37.85
C GLN A 294 -19.44 -9.66 -38.38
N GLY A 295 -19.35 -8.59 -37.58
CA GLY A 295 -19.93 -7.28 -37.93
C GLY A 295 -21.45 -7.27 -37.82
N GLU A 296 -22.03 -8.27 -37.16
CA GLU A 296 -23.47 -8.44 -36.96
C GLU A 296 -23.92 -7.70 -35.68
N GLU A 297 -23.30 -6.56 -35.38
CA GLU A 297 -23.55 -5.77 -34.17
C GLU A 297 -25.01 -5.29 -34.12
N GLN A 298 -25.60 -5.03 -35.28
CA GLN A 298 -27.01 -4.66 -35.41
C GLN A 298 -27.98 -5.83 -35.16
N SER A 299 -27.49 -7.07 -35.16
CA SER A 299 -28.28 -8.28 -34.87
C SER A 299 -28.33 -8.64 -33.39
N LEU A 300 -27.60 -7.90 -32.54
CA LEU A 300 -27.58 -8.14 -31.10
C LEU A 300 -28.98 -7.92 -30.51
N THR A 301 -29.51 -8.97 -29.89
CA THR A 301 -30.77 -8.91 -29.16
C THR A 301 -30.56 -8.22 -27.81
N ILE A 302 -31.66 -7.85 -27.15
CA ILE A 302 -31.61 -7.34 -25.76
C ILE A 302 -30.91 -8.33 -24.83
N ASN A 303 -31.08 -9.64 -25.05
CA ASN A 303 -30.40 -10.66 -24.26
C ASN A 303 -28.90 -10.68 -24.52
N ASP A 304 -28.46 -10.50 -25.77
CA ASP A 304 -27.04 -10.40 -26.12
C ASP A 304 -26.39 -9.17 -25.46
N LEU A 305 -27.08 -8.03 -25.46
CA LEU A 305 -26.62 -6.80 -24.81
C LEU A 305 -26.56 -6.91 -23.28
N ASN A 306 -27.32 -7.84 -22.70
CA ASN A 306 -27.31 -8.15 -21.28
C ASN A 306 -26.34 -9.27 -20.90
N VAL A 307 -25.55 -9.81 -21.84
CA VAL A 307 -24.48 -10.75 -21.49
C VAL A 307 -23.39 -10.01 -20.74
N TYR A 308 -23.16 -10.41 -19.50
CA TYR A 308 -22.08 -9.92 -18.66
C TYR A 308 -21.22 -11.10 -18.20
N PHE A 309 -20.06 -10.76 -17.63
CA PHE A 309 -19.26 -11.71 -16.88
C PHE A 309 -19.01 -11.15 -15.49
N GLU A 310 -18.93 -12.04 -14.51
CA GLU A 310 -18.77 -11.65 -13.12
C GLU A 310 -17.30 -11.63 -12.73
N ILE A 311 -16.92 -10.58 -12.02
CA ILE A 311 -15.60 -10.45 -11.41
C ILE A 311 -15.78 -10.30 -9.90
N HIS A 312 -15.41 -11.34 -9.16
CA HIS A 312 -15.48 -11.30 -7.70
C HIS A 312 -14.21 -10.69 -7.12
N LEU A 313 -14.35 -9.50 -6.53
CA LEU A 313 -13.28 -8.87 -5.76
C LEU A 313 -13.42 -9.24 -4.28
N LYS A 314 -12.45 -9.97 -3.72
CA LYS A 314 -12.40 -10.31 -2.28
C LYS A 314 -11.35 -9.48 -1.54
N ASN A 315 -11.59 -9.20 -0.25
CA ASN A 315 -10.65 -8.51 0.65
C ASN A 315 -10.20 -7.12 0.19
N ARG A 316 -11.10 -6.37 -0.45
CA ARG A 316 -10.77 -5.04 -0.97
C ARG A 316 -10.68 -4.02 0.16
N LYS A 317 -9.51 -3.41 0.32
CA LYS A 317 -9.24 -2.39 1.33
C LYS A 317 -10.18 -1.19 1.14
N GLY A 318 -11.02 -0.91 2.14
CA GLY A 318 -11.93 0.24 2.19
C GLY A 318 -13.31 0.03 1.55
N TRP A 319 -13.61 -1.16 1.01
CA TRP A 319 -14.94 -1.54 0.52
C TRP A 319 -15.64 -2.57 1.41
N GLN A 320 -14.87 -3.30 2.22
CA GLN A 320 -15.45 -3.99 3.36
C GLN A 320 -16.15 -2.93 4.21
N ARG A 321 -17.47 -3.08 4.41
CA ARG A 321 -18.13 -2.48 5.56
C ARG A 321 -17.19 -2.72 6.74
N LYS A 322 -16.99 -1.73 7.61
CA LYS A 322 -16.34 -1.97 8.89
C LYS A 322 -17.21 -2.99 9.64
N LEU A 323 -17.04 -4.27 9.33
CA LEU A 323 -17.42 -5.34 10.22
C LEU A 323 -16.54 -5.08 11.43
N ASP A 324 -17.19 -4.79 12.55
CA ASP A 324 -16.48 -4.61 13.80
C ASP A 324 -15.51 -5.78 13.99
N LYS A 325 -14.33 -5.47 14.55
CA LYS A 325 -13.29 -6.45 14.80
C LYS A 325 -13.88 -7.63 15.59
N GLY A 326 -14.21 -8.73 14.89
CA GLY A 326 -14.77 -9.92 15.52
C GLY A 326 -15.69 -10.77 14.66
N MET A 327 -16.42 -10.20 13.69
CA MET A 327 -17.35 -10.99 12.85
C MET A 327 -16.65 -11.55 11.61
N LYS A 328 -16.84 -12.85 11.35
CA LYS A 328 -16.34 -13.50 10.14
C LYS A 328 -17.40 -13.47 9.05
N GLU A 329 -16.95 -13.44 7.81
CA GLU A 329 -17.79 -13.46 6.60
C GLU A 329 -18.65 -14.73 6.45
N ALA A 330 -18.43 -15.75 7.30
CA ALA A 330 -19.20 -16.98 7.36
C ALA A 330 -20.46 -16.89 8.26
N ASP A 331 -20.66 -15.75 8.94
CA ASP A 331 -21.82 -15.49 9.79
C ASP A 331 -22.92 -14.67 9.05
N LEU A 332 -22.83 -14.59 7.71
CA LEU A 332 -23.79 -13.98 6.78
C LEU A 332 -24.28 -15.01 5.77
#